data_AF-A0A1L9B7D2-F1
#
_entry.id   AF-A0A1L9B7D2-F1
#
_cell.length_a   1.000
_cell.length_b   1.000
_cell.length_c   1.000
_cell.angle_alpha   90.00
_cell.angle_beta   90.00
_cell.angle_gamma   90.00
#
_symmetry.space_group_name_H-M   'P 1'
#
loop_
_entity.id
_entity.type
_entity.pdbx_description
1 polymer ?
#
loop_
_entity_poly.entity_id
_entity_poly.type
_entity_poly.pdbx_seq_one_letter_code
_entity_poly.pdbx_strand_id
1 'polypeptide(L)' 'MRPLARGLASLAQDCDIAEAIPEEEPRRQGVSPWARDSQAARRLWALSEQQLGREFRPG' A
#
# COMPACT_ATOMS: atom_id res chain seq x y z
N MET A 1 -29.31 4.98 -13.64
CA MET A 1 -29.23 5.48 -12.25
C MET A 1 -29.65 4.36 -11.29
N ARG A 2 -28.77 3.94 -10.39
CA ARG A 2 -29.06 3.08 -9.22
C ARG A 2 -28.30 3.66 -8.03
N PRO A 3 -28.92 3.91 -6.87
CA PRO A 3 -28.20 4.39 -5.70
C PRO A 3 -27.73 3.20 -4.87
N LEU A 4 -26.51 3.25 -4.34
CA LEU A 4 -26.07 2.32 -3.28
C LEU A 4 -25.50 3.11 -2.09
N ALA A 5 -26.28 3.02 -1.01
CA ALA A 5 -25.95 3.04 0.40
C ALA A 5 -24.70 3.82 0.88
N ARG A 6 -25.00 4.84 1.67
CA ARG A 6 -24.14 5.55 2.61
C ARG A 6 -23.69 4.61 3.74
N GLY A 7 -22.37 4.47 3.92
CA GLY A 7 -21.75 3.75 5.03
C GLY A 7 -20.22 3.82 5.02
N LEU A 8 -19.65 4.81 5.69
CA LEU A 8 -18.29 4.90 6.25
C LEU A 8 -17.20 3.91 5.73
N ALA A 9 -16.75 4.06 4.48
CA ALA A 9 -15.58 3.32 3.98
C ALA A 9 -14.78 4.05 2.89
N SER A 10 -14.75 5.39 2.85
CA SER A 10 -13.97 6.11 1.83
C SER A 10 -12.58 6.50 2.32
N LEU A 11 -11.70 5.51 2.54
CA LEU A 11 -10.26 5.72 2.39
C LEU A 11 -9.74 5.17 1.06
N ALA A 12 -10.64 4.71 0.19
CA ALA A 12 -10.34 4.33 -1.19
C ALA A 12 -11.29 5.05 -2.15
N GLN A 13 -11.43 6.37 -1.98
CA GLN A 13 -11.98 7.18 -3.06
C GLN A 13 -10.88 7.35 -4.11
N ASP A 14 -11.04 6.64 -5.22
CA ASP A 14 -10.27 6.76 -6.46
C ASP A 14 -8.78 6.42 -6.38
N CYS A 15 -8.42 5.37 -5.64
CA CYS A 15 -7.13 4.74 -5.85
C CYS A 15 -7.26 3.76 -7.02
N ASP A 16 -6.64 4.04 -8.17
CA ASP A 16 -6.37 3.04 -9.21
C ASP A 16 -5.38 2.01 -8.64
N ILE A 17 -5.90 1.07 -7.84
CA ILE A 17 -5.10 0.02 -7.22
C ILE A 17 -4.62 -0.91 -8.34
N ALA A 18 -3.34 -0.82 -8.66
CA ALA A 18 -2.72 -1.67 -9.66
C ALA A 18 -2.78 -3.16 -9.25
N GLU A 19 -3.04 -4.02 -10.23
CA GLU A 19 -3.13 -5.47 -10.03
C GLU A 19 -1.78 -6.04 -9.55
N ALA A 20 -1.82 -7.10 -8.74
CA ALA A 20 -0.62 -7.85 -8.39
C ALA A 20 -0.14 -8.64 -9.61
N ILE A 21 1.14 -8.52 -9.91
CA ILE A 21 1.78 -9.30 -10.96
C ILE A 21 2.78 -10.31 -10.40
N PRO A 22 3.00 -11.44 -11.08
CA PRO A 22 4.09 -12.37 -10.75
C PRO A 22 5.46 -11.69 -10.80
N GLU A 23 6.42 -12.24 -10.06
CA GLU A 23 7.76 -11.67 -9.92
C GLU A 23 8.54 -11.61 -11.24
N GLU A 24 8.21 -12.50 -12.18
CA GLU A 24 8.89 -12.66 -13.47
C GLU A 24 8.20 -11.93 -14.63
N GLU A 25 7.28 -10.99 -14.37
CA GLU A 25 6.56 -10.32 -15.46
C GLU A 25 7.43 -9.23 -16.13
N PRO A 26 7.85 -9.41 -17.41
CA PRO A 26 8.79 -8.51 -18.07
C PRO A 26 8.18 -7.15 -18.41
N ARG A 27 6.85 -7.06 -18.43
CA ARG A 27 6.11 -5.80 -18.54
C ARG A 27 5.80 -5.36 -17.12
N ARG A 28 6.40 -4.27 -16.65
CA ARG A 28 6.15 -3.66 -15.32
C ARG A 28 4.72 -3.06 -15.19
N GLN A 29 3.70 -3.80 -15.60
CA GLN A 29 2.30 -3.39 -15.57
C GLN A 29 1.64 -4.01 -14.35
N GLY A 30 1.83 -3.41 -13.17
CA GLY A 30 1.27 -3.91 -11.92
C GLY A 30 2.21 -3.73 -10.74
N VAL A 31 1.77 -4.18 -9.57
CA VAL A 31 2.55 -4.14 -8.32
C VAL A 31 3.35 -5.43 -8.19
N SER A 32 4.67 -5.32 -8.16
CA SER A 32 5.56 -6.48 -7.91
C SER A 32 5.31 -7.11 -6.53
N PRO A 33 5.55 -8.42 -6.35
CA PRO A 33 5.28 -9.11 -5.09
C PRO A 33 6.02 -8.53 -3.89
N TRP A 34 7.29 -8.10 -4.07
CA TRP A 34 8.08 -7.47 -3.01
C TRP A 34 7.42 -6.20 -2.44
N ALA A 35 6.71 -5.44 -3.27
CA ALA A 35 6.05 -4.21 -2.85
C ALA A 35 4.79 -4.47 -2.01
N ARG A 36 4.28 -5.71 -2.01
CA ARG A 36 3.16 -6.17 -1.18
C ARG A 36 3.62 -6.94 0.07
N ASP A 37 4.93 -7.15 0.26
CA ASP A 37 5.45 -7.85 1.43
C ASP A 37 5.33 -6.98 2.69
N SER A 38 4.32 -7.30 3.51
CA SER A 38 4.08 -6.63 4.79
C SER A 38 5.23 -6.76 5.79
N GLN A 39 6.01 -7.83 5.77
CA GLN A 39 7.16 -7.98 6.66
C GLN A 39 8.31 -7.08 6.22
N ALA A 40 8.58 -7.03 4.91
CA ALA A 40 9.56 -6.10 4.35
C ALA A 40 9.18 -4.65 4.65
N ALA A 41 7.90 -4.29 4.48
CA ALA A 41 7.39 -2.96 4.80
C ALA A 41 7.64 -2.58 6.27
N ARG A 42 7.36 -3.50 7.21
CA ARG A 42 7.62 -3.27 8.65
C ARG A 42 9.11 -3.07 8.96
N ARG A 43 9.98 -3.89 8.36
CA ARG A 43 11.44 -3.76 8.53
C ARG A 43 11.93 -2.42 7.99
N LEU A 44 11.46 -2.03 6.82
CA LEU A 44 11.80 -0.76 6.18
C LEU A 44 11.31 0.44 7.01
N TRP A 45 10.11 0.36 7.58
CA TRP A 45 9.58 1.40 8.46
C TRP A 45 10.48 1.64 9.66
N ALA A 46 10.82 0.57 10.41
CA ALA A 46 11.69 0.68 11.58
C ALA A 46 13.06 1.28 11.23
N LEU A 47 13.66 0.86 10.11
CA LEU A 47 14.93 1.44 9.61
C LEU A 47 14.78 2.92 9.26
N SER A 48 13.63 3.32 8.72
CA SER A 48 13.38 4.72 8.36
C SER A 48 13.28 5.60 9.61
N GLU A 49 12.56 5.14 10.63
CA GLU A 49 12.45 5.83 11.92
C GLU A 49 13.81 5.99 12.61
N GLN A 50 14.63 4.93 12.59
CA GLN A 50 16.00 4.96 13.11
C GLN A 50 16.88 5.96 12.38
N GLN A 51 16.84 5.97 11.04
CA GLN A 51 17.68 6.85 10.24
C GLN A 51 17.26 8.32 10.35
N LEU A 52 15.97 8.58 10.52
CA LEU A 52 15.43 9.94 10.63
C LEU A 52 15.40 10.44 12.08
N GLY A 53 15.61 9.57 13.07
CA GLY A 53 15.46 9.88 14.48
C GLY A 53 14.04 10.33 14.84
N ARG A 54 13.02 9.82 14.13
CA ARG A 54 11.61 10.20 14.28
C ARG A 54 10.75 8.95 14.31
N GLU A 55 9.75 8.94 15.17
CA GLU A 55 8.79 7.85 15.32
C GLU A 55 7.41 8.28 14.86
N PHE A 56 6.65 7.36 14.28
CA PHE A 56 5.24 7.54 14.03
C PHE A 56 4.47 7.60 15.36
N ARG A 57 3.73 8.69 15.56
CA ARG A 57 2.82 8.85 16.69
C ARG A 57 1.42 9.09 16.16
N PRO A 58 0.52 8.09 16.22
CA PRO A 58 -0.88 8.33 15.91
C PRO A 58 -1.48 9.27 16.97
N GLY A 59 -2.21 10.29 16.51
CA GLY A 59 -2.90 11.27 17.37
C GLY A 59 -4.32 10.85 17.73
#